data_AF-A0A6S7JAJ9-F1
#
_entry.id   AF-A0A6S7JAJ9-F1
#
_cell.length_a   1.000
_cell.length_b   1.000
_cell.length_c   1.000
_cell.angle_alpha   90.00
_cell.angle_beta   90.00
_cell.angle_gamma   90.00
#
_symmetry.space_group_name_H-M   'P 1'
#
loop_
_entity.id
_entity.type
_entity.pdbx_description
1 polymer ?
#
loop_
_entity_poly.entity_id
_entity_poly.type
_entity_poly.pdbx_seq_one_letter_code
_entity_poly.pdbx_strand_id
1 'polypeptide(L)'
;MALASVSILMMCLIFAKVIQFHTVLLCIVFGMTGFFINGSLPFFFELGAEIAYPVAEGITSSVTKFTDYFLQGLFLIVSMGHFGAKWMTWVTMVTCAVTTLLLFFVQAKYNRLLLDKKKTVLPD
;
A
#
# COMPACT_ATOMS: atom_id res chain seq x y z
N MET A 1 1.20 -4.75 -5.32
CA MET A 1 2.06 -3.57 -5.05
C MET A 1 3.06 -3.29 -6.16
N ALA A 2 3.80 -4.27 -6.66
CA ALA A 2 4.74 -4.07 -7.78
C ALA A 2 4.11 -3.39 -9.01
N LEU A 3 2.92 -3.83 -9.46
CA LEU A 3 2.20 -3.16 -10.56
C LEU A 3 1.81 -1.72 -10.23
N ALA A 4 1.43 -1.43 -8.97
CA ALA A 4 1.13 -0.08 -8.51
C ALA A 4 2.39 0.80 -8.51
N SER A 5 3.54 0.28 -8.07
CA SER A 5 4.80 1.03 -8.12
C SER A 5 5.23 1.35 -9.56
N VAL A 6 4.97 0.44 -10.51
CA VAL A 6 5.26 0.68 -11.93
C VAL A 6 4.34 1.75 -12.52
N SER A 7 3.04 1.75 -12.17
CA SER A 7 2.10 2.77 -12.64
C SER A 7 2.37 4.15 -12.02
N ILE A 8 2.79 4.22 -10.75
CA ILE A 8 3.21 5.45 -10.08
C ILE A 8 4.54 5.97 -10.67
N LEU A 9 5.48 5.09 -11.01
CA LEU A 9 6.73 5.45 -11.68
C LEU A 9 6.45 6.02 -13.07
N MET A 10 5.56 5.40 -13.84
CA MET A 10 5.08 5.93 -15.12
C MET A 10 4.46 7.33 -14.95
N MET A 11 3.69 7.57 -13.88
CA MET A 11 3.21 8.90 -13.54
C MET A 11 4.32 9.89 -13.24
N CYS A 12 5.30 9.51 -12.43
CA CYS A 12 6.43 10.37 -12.10
C CYS A 12 7.21 10.80 -13.36
N LEU A 13 7.38 9.90 -14.32
CA LEU A 13 8.05 10.20 -15.60
C LEU A 13 7.28 11.19 -16.48
N ILE A 14 5.94 11.13 -16.47
CA ILE A 14 5.08 12.11 -17.15
C ILE A 14 5.19 13.48 -16.46
N PHE A 15 5.15 13.53 -15.13
CA PHE A 15 5.30 14.78 -14.37
C PHE A 15 6.71 15.37 -14.42
N ALA A 16 7.73 14.55 -14.63
CA ALA A 16 9.12 14.97 -14.86
C ALA A 16 9.35 15.55 -16.28
N LYS A 17 8.31 15.62 -17.13
CA LYS A 17 8.38 16.06 -18.54
C LYS A 17 9.33 15.24 -19.43
N VAL A 18 9.69 14.03 -19.01
CA VAL A 18 10.51 13.12 -19.84
C VAL A 18 9.68 12.54 -20.98
N ILE A 19 8.36 12.38 -20.78
CA ILE A 19 7.40 11.86 -21.76
C ILE A 19 6.45 12.98 -22.19
N GLN A 20 6.04 13.01 -23.47
CA GLN A 20 5.11 14.02 -23.99
C GLN A 20 3.76 13.97 -23.27
N PHE A 21 3.27 15.15 -22.90
CA PHE A 21 2.07 15.31 -22.08
C PHE A 21 0.81 15.09 -22.93
N HIS A 22 0.25 13.89 -22.87
CA HIS A 22 -1.03 13.56 -23.50
C HIS A 22 -2.12 13.33 -22.44
N THR A 23 -3.22 14.07 -22.54
CA THR A 23 -4.35 14.01 -21.60
C THR A 23 -4.94 12.60 -21.47
N VAL A 24 -5.02 11.86 -22.57
CA VAL A 24 -5.54 10.47 -22.59
C VAL A 24 -4.63 9.52 -21.81
N LEU A 25 -3.31 9.63 -22.02
CA LEU A 25 -2.33 8.80 -21.33
C LEU A 25 -2.37 9.03 -19.81
N LEU A 26 -2.48 10.30 -19.39
CA LEU A 26 -2.64 10.65 -17.97
C LEU A 26 -3.90 10.04 -17.36
N CYS A 27 -5.04 10.12 -18.03
CA CYS A 27 -6.28 9.55 -17.53
C CYS A 27 -6.15 8.03 -17.30
N ILE A 28 -5.58 7.33 -18.28
CA ILE A 28 -5.38 5.87 -18.24
C ILE A 28 -4.43 5.48 -17.09
N VAL A 29 -3.26 6.12 -17.00
CA VAL A 29 -2.27 5.76 -15.96
C VAL A 29 -2.80 6.14 -14.56
N PHE A 30 -3.59 7.22 -14.45
CA PHE A 30 -4.14 7.66 -13.17
C PHE A 30 -5.22 6.69 -12.70
N GLY A 31 -6.12 6.30 -13.60
CA GLY A 31 -7.15 5.29 -13.34
C GLY A 31 -6.54 3.95 -12.93
N MET A 32 -5.53 3.47 -13.66
CA MET A 32 -4.82 2.24 -13.30
C MET A 32 -4.15 2.35 -11.92
N THR A 33 -3.47 3.46 -11.65
CA THR A 33 -2.82 3.69 -10.34
C THR A 33 -3.84 3.65 -9.21
N GLY A 34 -4.96 4.36 -9.37
CA GLY A 34 -6.06 4.35 -8.41
C GLY A 34 -6.62 2.94 -8.18
N PHE A 35 -6.83 2.18 -9.25
CA PHE A 35 -7.34 0.81 -9.15
C PHE A 35 -6.39 -0.10 -8.35
N PHE A 36 -5.09 -0.11 -8.68
CA PHE A 36 -4.14 -0.98 -8.01
C PHE A 36 -3.87 -0.61 -6.54
N ILE A 37 -3.91 0.69 -6.20
CA ILE A 37 -3.77 1.13 -4.80
C ILE A 37 -5.01 0.77 -3.98
N ASN A 38 -6.21 1.01 -4.50
CA ASN A 38 -7.43 0.69 -3.76
C ASN A 38 -7.63 -0.83 -3.63
N GLY A 39 -7.27 -1.59 -4.66
CA GLY A 39 -7.33 -3.06 -4.63
C GLY A 39 -6.34 -3.69 -3.64
N SER A 40 -5.25 -3.01 -3.28
CA SER A 40 -4.29 -3.53 -2.30
C SER A 40 -4.71 -3.31 -0.85
N LEU A 41 -5.61 -2.38 -0.56
CA LEU A 41 -6.13 -2.13 0.79
C LEU A 41 -6.71 -3.38 1.47
N PRO A 42 -7.69 -4.11 0.89
CA PRO A 42 -8.23 -5.31 1.53
C PRO A 42 -7.15 -6.39 1.74
N PHE A 43 -6.21 -6.52 0.81
CA PHE A 43 -5.09 -7.45 0.93
C PHE A 43 -4.20 -7.17 2.15
N PHE A 44 -3.93 -5.89 2.44
CA PHE A 44 -3.16 -5.53 3.63
C PHE A 44 -3.91 -5.76 4.94
N PHE A 45 -5.25 -5.62 4.96
CA PHE A 45 -6.03 -5.95 6.14
C PHE A 45 -6.00 -7.44 6.46
N GLU A 46 -6.16 -8.29 5.45
CA GLU A 46 -6.07 -9.75 5.59
C GLU A 46 -4.67 -10.16 6.10
N LEU A 47 -3.61 -9.62 5.46
CA LEU A 47 -2.23 -9.92 5.84
C LEU A 47 -1.92 -9.43 7.26
N GLY A 48 -2.40 -8.25 7.64
CA GLY A 48 -2.22 -7.70 8.98
C GLY A 48 -2.92 -8.53 10.05
N ALA A 49 -4.16 -8.97 9.79
CA ALA A 49 -4.90 -9.85 10.68
C ALA A 49 -4.18 -11.20 10.89
N GLU A 50 -3.60 -11.79 9.83
CA GLU A 50 -2.84 -13.03 9.94
C GLU A 50 -1.55 -12.86 10.77
N ILE A 51 -0.82 -11.76 10.58
CA ILE A 51 0.40 -11.45 11.34
C ILE A 51 0.10 -11.17 12.82
N ALA A 52 -1.02 -10.51 13.10
CA ALA A 52 -1.40 -10.10 14.45
C ALA A 52 -2.12 -11.19 15.26
N TYR A 53 -2.33 -12.39 14.70
CA TYR A 53 -3.02 -13.48 15.40
C TYR A 53 -2.28 -13.82 16.72
N PRO A 54 -2.98 -13.94 17.87
CA PRO A 54 -4.44 -14.11 18.06
C PRO A 54 -5.22 -12.82 18.41
N VAL A 55 -4.77 -11.64 18.01
CA VAL A 55 -5.47 -10.37 18.28
C VAL A 55 -6.74 -10.24 17.42
N ALA A 56 -7.79 -9.61 17.97
CA ALA A 56 -9.03 -9.35 17.25
C ALA A 56 -8.80 -8.49 15.99
N GLU A 57 -9.36 -8.91 14.86
CA GLU A 57 -9.18 -8.27 13.54
C GLU A 57 -9.60 -6.79 13.54
N GLY A 58 -10.63 -6.45 14.31
CA GLY A 58 -11.10 -5.07 14.46
C GLY A 58 -10.07 -4.13 15.09
N ILE A 59 -9.24 -4.62 16.03
CA ILE A 59 -8.19 -3.82 16.67
C ILE A 59 -7.03 -3.63 15.70
N THR A 60 -6.58 -4.71 15.06
CA THR A 60 -5.48 -4.68 14.09
C THR A 60 -5.79 -3.77 12.90
N SER A 61 -6.99 -3.86 12.34
CA SER A 61 -7.44 -3.00 11.23
C SER A 61 -7.54 -1.53 11.66
N SER A 62 -8.05 -1.27 12.86
CA SER A 62 -8.16 0.09 13.42
C SER A 62 -6.80 0.73 13.66
N VAL A 63 -5.84 0.01 14.24
CA VAL A 63 -4.45 0.49 14.45
C VAL A 63 -3.76 0.76 13.12
N THR A 64 -3.95 -0.13 12.13
CA THR A 64 -3.39 0.04 10.79
C THR A 64 -3.95 1.30 10.11
N LYS A 65 -5.28 1.51 10.16
CA LYS A 65 -5.93 2.71 9.63
C LYS A 65 -5.53 3.99 10.35
N PHE A 66 -5.47 3.96 11.68
CA PHE A 66 -5.07 5.11 12.47
C PHE A 66 -3.66 5.57 12.11
N THR A 67 -2.73 4.62 11.98
CA THR A 67 -1.35 4.89 11.57
C THR A 67 -1.30 5.49 10.16
N ASP A 68 -2.04 4.93 9.21
CA ASP A 68 -2.13 5.44 7.83
C ASP A 68 -2.65 6.89 7.79
N TYR A 69 -3.78 7.17 8.45
CA TYR A 69 -4.35 8.53 8.49
C TYR A 69 -3.45 9.52 9.23
N PHE A 70 -2.76 9.08 10.28
CA PHE A 70 -1.84 9.94 11.02
C PHE A 70 -0.65 10.36 10.15
N LEU A 71 -0.01 9.41 9.45
CA LEU A 71 1.06 9.70 8.49
C LEU A 71 0.57 10.57 7.33
N GLN A 72 -0.62 10.31 6.81
CA GLN A 72 -1.22 11.12 5.74
C GLN A 72 -1.47 12.56 6.22
N GLY A 73 -1.97 12.74 7.44
CA GLY A 73 -2.16 14.07 8.04
C GLY A 73 -0.86 14.83 8.17
N LEU A 74 0.20 14.18 8.67
CA LEU A 74 1.54 14.79 8.75
C LEU A 74 2.06 15.17 7.37
N PHE A 75 1.92 14.29 6.38
CA PHE A 75 2.34 14.56 5.01
C PHE A 75 1.62 15.76 4.39
N LEU A 76 0.32 15.90 4.62
CA LEU A 76 -0.47 17.04 4.14
C LEU A 76 -0.06 18.35 4.81
N ILE A 77 0.17 18.34 6.13
CA ILE A 77 0.64 19.53 6.87
C ILE A 77 1.98 20.01 6.32
N VAL A 78 2.92 19.08 6.06
CA VAL A 78 4.23 19.42 5.46
C VAL A 78 4.08 19.96 4.04
N SER A 79 3.18 19.39 3.24
CA SER A 79 2.95 19.85 1.87
C SER A 79 2.33 21.25 1.80
N MET A 80 1.54 21.65 2.81
CA MET A 80 0.89 22.96 2.88
C MET A 80 1.90 24.12 3.02
N GLY A 81 3.12 23.83 3.47
CA GLY A 81 4.15 24.82 3.79
C GLY A 81 5.02 25.33 2.62
N HIS A 82 4.78 24.90 1.37
CA HIS A 82 5.35 25.39 0.08
C HIS A 82 5.85 24.29 -0.89
N PHE A 83 5.78 23.01 -0.53
CA PHE A 83 6.23 21.95 -1.43
C PHE A 83 5.17 21.66 -2.52
N GLY A 84 5.45 22.09 -3.75
CA GLY A 84 4.53 21.92 -4.88
C GLY A 84 4.26 20.45 -5.26
N ALA A 85 3.34 20.24 -6.20
CA ALA A 85 2.81 18.93 -6.58
C ALA A 85 3.87 17.86 -6.93
N LYS A 86 5.04 18.26 -7.45
CA LYS A 86 6.14 17.34 -7.79
C LYS A 86 6.67 16.59 -6.56
N TRP A 87 6.77 17.28 -5.42
CA TRP A 87 7.22 16.66 -4.17
C TRP A 87 6.30 15.54 -3.75
N MET A 88 4.98 15.77 -3.86
CA MET A 88 4.00 14.78 -3.44
C MET A 88 4.09 13.50 -4.28
N THR A 89 4.30 13.64 -5.60
CA THR A 89 4.47 12.49 -6.50
C THR A 89 5.74 11.70 -6.18
N TRP A 90 6.87 12.38 -5.93
CA TRP A 90 8.13 11.73 -5.56
C TRP A 90 8.04 10.98 -4.24
N VAL A 91 7.47 11.58 -3.20
CA VAL A 91 7.29 10.91 -1.91
C VAL A 91 6.39 9.69 -2.05
N THR A 92 5.31 9.79 -2.82
CA THR A 92 4.40 8.66 -3.09
C THR A 92 5.10 7.51 -3.84
N MET A 93 6.04 7.83 -4.74
CA MET A 93 6.84 6.84 -5.45
C MET A 93 7.80 6.11 -4.51
N VAL A 94 8.50 6.86 -3.65
CA VAL A 94 9.42 6.30 -2.65
C VAL A 94 8.66 5.41 -1.66
N THR A 95 7.52 5.86 -1.13
CA THR A 95 6.73 5.04 -0.19
C THR A 95 6.22 3.76 -0.85
N CYS A 96 5.75 3.81 -2.10
CA CYS A 96 5.31 2.60 -2.81
C CYS A 96 6.47 1.62 -3.07
N ALA A 97 7.66 2.12 -3.41
CA ALA A 97 8.84 1.30 -3.60
C ALA A 97 9.28 0.63 -2.30
N VAL A 98 9.33 1.38 -1.19
CA VAL A 98 9.66 0.86 0.14
C VAL A 98 8.67 -0.20 0.59
N THR A 99 7.35 0.03 0.40
CA THR A 99 6.31 -0.96 0.72
C THR A 99 6.46 -2.23 -0.12
N THR A 100 6.85 -2.11 -1.39
CA THR A 100 7.09 -3.29 -2.24
C THR A 100 8.31 -4.09 -1.78
N LEU A 101 9.39 -3.42 -1.37
CA LEU A 101 10.55 -4.08 -0.78
C LEU A 101 10.21 -4.76 0.55
N LEU A 102 9.50 -4.07 1.45
CA LEU A 102 9.07 -4.62 2.74
C LEU A 102 8.19 -5.87 2.57
N LEU A 103 7.28 -5.87 1.60
CA LEU A 103 6.47 -7.04 1.27
C LEU A 103 7.29 -8.22 0.77
N PHE A 104 8.40 -7.98 0.07
CA PHE A 104 9.30 -9.05 -0.38
C PHE A 104 10.03 -9.71 0.81
N PHE A 105 10.32 -8.96 1.87
CA PHE A 105 10.95 -9.47 3.09
C PHE A 105 9.95 -10.06 4.09
N VAL A 106 8.67 -9.71 4.00
CA VAL A 106 7.61 -10.32 4.81
C VAL A 106 7.45 -11.78 4.40
N GLN A 107 7.89 -12.68 5.26
CA GLN A 107 7.51 -14.08 5.19
C GLN A 107 6.11 -14.21 5.77
N ALA A 108 5.13 -14.54 4.94
CA ALA A 108 3.78 -14.85 5.39
C ALA A 108 3.83 -16.11 6.27
N LYS A 109 3.89 -15.91 7.59
CA LYS A 109 3.71 -16.98 8.57
C LYS A 109 2.21 -17.19 8.73
N TYR A 110 1.68 -18.21 8.05
CA TYR A 110 0.30 -18.65 8.14
C TYR A 110 0.05 -19.41 9.46
N ASN A 111 0.00 -18.67 10.56
CA ASN A 111 -0.20 -19.25 11.89
C ASN A 111 -1.62 -19.83 12.04
N ARG A 112 -2.63 -19.24 11.40
CA ARG A 112 -4.01 -19.72 11.45
C ARG A 112 -4.16 -21.07 10.72
N LEU A 113 -3.51 -21.22 9.57
CA LEU A 113 -3.54 -22.46 8.78
C LEU A 113 -2.83 -23.62 9.50
N LEU A 114 -1.78 -23.33 10.28
CA LEU A 114 -1.09 -24.32 11.11
C LEU A 114 -1.95 -24.78 12.30
N LEU A 115 -2.68 -23.86 12.92
CA LEU A 115 -3.59 -24.18 14.04
C LEU A 115 -4.81 -24.98 13.57
N ASP A 116 -5.39 -24.63 12.41
CA ASP A 116 -6.49 -25.42 11.81
C ASP A 116 -6.02 -26.83 11.46
N LYS A 117 -4.85 -26.99 10.83
CA LYS A 117 -4.26 -28.32 10.56
C LYS A 117 -4.03 -29.13 11.82
N LYS A 118 -3.58 -28.49 12.91
CA LYS A 118 -3.34 -29.17 14.19
C LYS A 118 -4.65 -29.64 14.84
N LYS A 119 -5.74 -28.86 14.70
CA LYS A 119 -7.06 -29.21 15.23
C LYS A 119 -7.74 -30.34 14.43
N THR A 120 -7.42 -30.51 13.14
CA THR A 120 -7.97 -31.61 12.33
C THR A 120 -7.29 -32.97 12.60
N VAL A 121 -6.06 -32.98 13.12
CA VAL A 121 -5.26 -34.21 13.35
C VAL A 121 -5.48 -34.83 14.73
N LEU A 122 -6.00 -34.07 15.70
CA LEU A 122 -6.53 -34.64 16.96
C LEU A 122 -8.06 -34.76 16.83
N PRO A 123 -8.62 -35.96 16.58
CA PRO A 123 -10.01 -36.21 16.93
C PRO A 123 -10.14 -36.18 18.46
N ASP A 124 -11.20 -35.54 18.96
CA ASP A 124 -11.55 -35.46 20.38
C ASP A 124 -11.64 -36.86 21.05
#